data_AF-A0A926H6Z4-F1
#
_entry.id   AF-A0A926H6Z4-F1
#
_cell.length_a   1.000
_cell.length_b   1.000
_cell.length_c   1.000
_cell.angle_alpha   90.00
_cell.angle_beta   90.00
_cell.angle_gamma   90.00
#
_symmetry.space_group_name_H-M   'P 1'
#
loop_
_entity.id
_entity.type
_entity.pdbx_description
1 polymer ?
#
loop_
_entity_poly.entity_id
_entity_poly.type
_entity_poly.pdbx_seq_one_letter_code
_entity_poly.pdbx_strand_id
1 'polypeptide(L)' 'MVYLPKPDPIAAIKERMEQLNLSQRDVAVYFGGENRVSEVLNRRRPLTLKMIKALHQHLGIPTDTLLAL' A
#
# COMPACT_ATOMS: atom_id res chain seq x y z
N MET A 1 8.24 -17.87 22.57
CA MET A 1 7.55 -16.63 22.12
C MET A 1 7.88 -16.48 20.64
N VAL A 2 6.91 -16.63 19.74
CA VAL A 2 7.16 -16.52 18.29
C VAL A 2 7.09 -15.04 17.93
N TYR A 3 8.20 -14.46 17.46
CA TYR A 3 8.21 -13.11 16.90
C TYR A 3 7.75 -13.21 15.45
N LEU A 4 6.51 -12.81 15.18
CA LEU A 4 6.05 -12.62 13.80
C LEU A 4 6.54 -11.24 13.33
N PRO A 5 7.30 -11.16 12.23
CA PRO A 5 7.69 -9.87 11.68
C PRO A 5 6.43 -9.07 11.34
N LYS A 6 6.44 -7.77 11.66
CA LYS A 6 5.36 -6.88 11.24
C LYS A 6 5.23 -6.94 9.72
N PRO A 7 4.01 -7.00 9.17
CA PRO A 7 3.81 -7.08 7.73
C PRO A 7 4.41 -5.85 7.06
N ASP A 8 5.15 -6.05 5.97
CA ASP A 8 5.69 -4.95 5.16
C ASP A 8 4.53 -4.25 4.44
N PRO A 9 4.28 -2.95 4.69
CA PRO A 9 3.19 -2.20 4.08
C PRO A 9 3.19 -2.27 2.56
N ILE A 10 4.37 -2.22 1.94
CA ILE A 10 4.51 -2.26 0.48
C ILE A 10 4.25 -3.65 -0.07
N ALA A 11 4.67 -4.70 0.64
CA ALA A 11 4.34 -6.07 0.27
C ALA A 11 2.83 -6.31 0.33
N ALA A 12 2.18 -5.89 1.43
CA ALA A 12 0.73 -6.02 1.60
C ALA A 12 -0.06 -5.28 0.49
N ILE A 13 0.40 -4.10 0.07
CA ILE A 13 -0.21 -3.40 -1.06
C ILE A 13 -0.07 -4.21 -2.36
N LYS A 14 1.13 -4.74 -2.66
CA LYS A 14 1.38 -5.51 -3.89
C LYS A 14 0.59 -6.82 -3.92
N GLU A 15 0.58 -7.57 -2.82
CA GLU A 15 -0.22 -8.79 -2.67
C GLU A 15 -1.71 -8.49 -2.86
N ARG A 16 -2.19 -7.37 -2.28
CA ARG A 16 -3.59 -6.98 -2.44
C ARG A 16 -3.94 -6.60 -3.88
N MET A 17 -3.03 -5.90 -4.56
CA MET A 17 -3.18 -5.60 -5.98
C MET A 17 -3.24 -6.88 -6.81
N GLU A 18 -2.37 -7.86 -6.52
CA GLU A 18 -2.36 -9.16 -7.20
C GLU A 18 -3.65 -9.95 -6.98
N GLN A 19 -4.13 -10.05 -5.74
CA GLN A 19 -5.40 -10.72 -5.40
C GLN A 19 -6.61 -10.13 -6.13
N LEU A 20 -6.59 -8.82 -6.38
CA LEU A 20 -7.66 -8.10 -7.06
C LEU A 20 -7.39 -7.93 -8.56
N ASN A 21 -6.28 -8.48 -9.08
CA ASN A 21 -5.82 -8.32 -10.46
C ASN A 21 -5.75 -6.86 -10.92
N LEU A 22 -5.24 -5.97 -10.04
CA LEU A 22 -5.10 -4.53 -10.28
C LEU A 22 -3.67 -4.17 -10.70
N SER A 23 -3.55 -3.31 -11.70
CA SER A 23 -2.28 -2.70 -12.11
C SER A 23 -1.94 -1.48 -11.25
N GLN A 24 -0.69 -0.99 -11.36
CA GLN A 24 -0.31 0.28 -10.72
C GLN A 24 -1.15 1.46 -11.20
N ARG A 25 -1.60 1.44 -12.47
CA ARG A 25 -2.46 2.50 -13.02
C ARG A 25 -3.82 2.53 -12.35
N ASP A 26 -4.40 1.36 -12.09
CA ASP A 26 -5.73 1.24 -11.48
C ASP A 26 -5.77 1.82 -10.06
N VAL A 27 -4.67 1.67 -9.31
CA VAL A 27 -4.57 2.17 -7.93
C VAL A 27 -3.95 3.56 -7.83
N ALA A 28 -3.44 4.13 -8.93
CA ALA A 28 -2.69 5.39 -8.94
C ALA A 28 -3.45 6.56 -8.29
N VAL A 29 -4.79 6.57 -8.41
CA VAL A 29 -5.67 7.57 -7.80
C VAL A 29 -5.50 7.65 -6.27
N TYR A 30 -5.23 6.52 -5.60
CA TYR A 30 -5.03 6.47 -4.14
C TYR A 30 -3.68 7.03 -3.70
N PHE A 31 -2.70 7.10 -4.62
CA PHE A 31 -1.38 7.65 -4.40
C PHE A 31 -1.24 9.10 -4.91
N GLY A 32 -2.25 9.59 -5.63
CA GLY A 32 -2.23 10.91 -6.25
C GLY A 32 -1.46 10.96 -7.58
N GLY A 33 -1.48 9.87 -8.35
CA GLY A 33 -0.97 9.78 -9.73
C GLY A 33 0.01 8.63 -9.97
N GLU A 34 0.22 8.28 -11.25
CA GLU A 34 1.08 7.16 -11.71
C GLU A 34 2.54 7.30 -11.21
N ASN A 35 3.09 8.53 -11.23
CA ASN A 35 4.44 8.78 -10.72
C ASN A 35 4.54 8.45 -9.22
N ARG A 36 3.54 8.85 -8.42
CA ARG A 36 3.56 8.66 -6.97
C ARG A 36 3.36 7.21 -6.57
N VAL A 37 2.47 6.46 -7.23
CA VAL A 37 2.32 5.03 -6.95
C VAL A 37 3.63 4.29 -7.21
N SER A 38 4.31 4.58 -8.32
CA SER A 38 5.61 3.96 -8.63
C SER A 38 6.66 4.33 -7.59
N GLU A 39 6.78 5.59 -7.20
CA GLU A 39 7.72 6.02 -6.15
C GLU A 39 7.47 5.32 -4.81
N VAL A 40 6.21 5.20 -4.40
CA VAL A 40 5.85 4.55 -3.13
C VAL A 40 6.09 3.04 -3.19
N LEU A 41 5.64 2.36 -4.24
CA LEU A 41 5.83 0.91 -4.41
C LEU A 41 7.30 0.49 -4.58
N ASN A 42 8.16 1.44 -4.97
CA ASN A 42 9.60 1.29 -5.04
C ASN A 42 10.34 1.90 -3.83
N ARG A 43 9.62 2.27 -2.76
CA ARG A 43 10.17 2.81 -1.50
C ARG A 43 11.01 4.08 -1.66
N ARG A 44 10.84 4.82 -2.75
CA ARG A 44 11.46 6.14 -2.97
C ARG A 44 10.71 7.23 -2.21
N ARG A 45 9.46 6.97 -1.82
CA ARG A 45 8.61 7.87 -1.07
C ARG A 45 7.81 7.12 -0.01
N PRO A 46 7.70 7.63 1.23
CA PRO A 46 6.89 6.98 2.25
C PRO A 46 5.39 7.12 1.95
N LEU A 47 4.59 6.23 2.53
CA LEU A 47 3.14 6.40 2.58
C LEU A 47 2.78 7.63 3.40
N THR A 48 1.78 8.37 2.94
CA THR A 48 1.18 9.45 3.72
C THR A 48 -0.09 8.96 4.41
N LEU A 49 -0.52 9.60 5.50
CA LEU A 49 -1.80 9.28 6.15
C LEU A 49 -2.99 9.33 5.18
N LYS A 50 -2.96 10.25 4.19
CA LYS A 50 -3.98 10.32 3.14
C LYS A 50 -4.01 9.05 2.27
N MET A 51 -2.83 8.56 1.86
CA MET A 51 -2.71 7.30 1.11
C MET A 51 -3.16 6.12 1.95
N ILE A 52 -2.73 6.04 3.21
CA ILE A 52 -3.11 4.95 4.14
C ILE A 52 -4.63 4.88 4.27
N LYS A 53 -5.29 6.02 4.48
CA LYS A 53 -6.75 6.10 4.55
C LYS A 53 -7.42 5.65 3.25
N ALA A 54 -6.93 6.10 2.10
CA ALA A 54 -7.47 5.71 0.80
C ALA A 54 -7.30 4.21 0.52
N LEU A 55 -6.13 3.64 0.79
CA LEU A 55 -5.85 2.22 0.61
C LEU A 55 -6.70 1.35 1.53
N HIS A 56 -6.89 1.78 2.78
CA HIS A 56 -7.80 1.09 3.70
C HIS A 56 -9.24 1.12 3.18
N GLN A 57 -9.75 2.29 2.78
CA GLN A 57 -11.13 2.47 2.35
C GLN A 57 -11.44 1.76 1.02
N HIS A 58 -10.51 1.75 0.08
CA HIS A 58 -10.78 1.28 -1.28
C HIS A 58 -10.21 -0.09 -1.61
N LEU A 59 -9.12 -0.50 -0.95
CA LEU A 59 -8.52 -1.83 -1.14
C LEU A 59 -8.74 -2.76 0.04
N GLY A 60 -9.30 -2.26 1.16
CA GLY A 60 -9.59 -3.05 2.35
C GLY A 60 -8.35 -3.48 3.13
N ILE A 61 -7.20 -2.83 2.91
CA ILE A 61 -5.96 -3.18 3.62
C ILE A 61 -6.06 -2.64 5.06
N PRO A 62 -5.84 -3.46 6.10
CA PRO A 62 -5.89 -2.99 7.49
C PRO A 62 -4.91 -1.84 7.74
N THR A 63 -5.34 -0.83 8.50
CA THR A 63 -4.49 0.34 8.81
C THR A 63 -3.24 -0.06 9.59
N ASP A 64 -3.34 -1.03 10.50
CA ASP A 64 -2.20 -1.53 11.27
C ASP A 64 -1.12 -2.17 10.38
N THR A 65 -1.54 -2.80 9.28
CA THR A 65 -0.63 -3.33 8.25
C THR A 65 0.11 -2.22 7.50
N LEU A 66 -0.54 -1.07 7.30
CA LEU A 66 0.01 0.05 6.54
C LEU A 66 0.88 1.00 7.39
N LEU A 67 0.66 1.03 8.71
CA LEU A 67 1.41 1.86 9.66
C LEU A 67 2.75 1.26 10.08
N ALA A 68 3.05 0.01 9.70
CA ALA A 68 4.27 -0.69 10.08
C ALA A 68 5.56 -0.21 9.37
N LEU A 69 5.53 0.99 8.76
CA LEU A 69 6.70 1.64 8.11
C LEU A 69 7.77 2.06 9.14
#